data_AF-A0AAJ5WRZ0-F1
#
_entry.id   AF-A0AAJ5WRZ0-F1
#
_cell.length_a   1.000
_cell.length_b   1.000
_cell.length_c   1.000
_cell.angle_alpha   90.00
_cell.angle_beta   90.00
_cell.angle_gamma   90.00
#
_symmetry.space_group_name_H-M   'P 1'
#
loop_
_entity.id
_entity.type
_entity.pdbx_description
1 polymer ?
#
loop_
_entity_poly.entity_id
_entity_poly.type
_entity_poly.pdbx_seq_one_letter_code
_entity_poly.pdbx_strand_id
1 'polypeptide(L)'
;MQASRIQYLVQQYTLQALSPAEQEELLSLLNQPGNELQEILLEQLETAATQPIALPEAATLALFRSIVGVDKTGTLTERPPVPLYRRFVSFRRSWIAAAVLLLLGTGSYFWLQRPGRSAAPSTTATVADIQPGREGALLTLDDGSQVRLDSLKDGVIALQGGATVRVEDGILHYEGRGKETMVYNTMSTPKGRQFRLTLPDGTQVWLNSASSLHYPTSFNGTERKVSITGEAYFEVARNPQQPFRVNINNQAEVEVLGTHFNVNAYDNETIIATTLLQGSIRVTGANRSSATLQPGQQAELPQAGQPGSVQVIDQADIEKAMAWKNGLFSFENVSLEEIMRQLERWYDIEVVYESTIPEIVLTGEITRDVPLSDLLAALKKMGVQYRLDNRKLIILPS
;
A
#
# COMPACT_ATOMS: atom_id res chain seq x y z
N MET A 1 -16.98 39.87 -27.23
CA MET A 1 -16.17 40.51 -26.17
C MET A 1 -16.33 39.85 -24.81
N GLN A 2 -17.52 39.32 -24.43
CA GLN A 2 -17.72 38.69 -23.11
C GLN A 2 -17.05 37.30 -22.96
N ALA A 3 -17.08 36.45 -24.00
CA ALA A 3 -16.49 35.10 -23.94
C ALA A 3 -14.96 35.11 -23.65
N SER A 4 -14.23 36.06 -24.20
CA SER A 4 -12.78 36.23 -23.97
C SER A 4 -12.44 36.70 -22.56
N ARG A 5 -13.33 37.47 -21.90
CA ARG A 5 -13.14 37.90 -20.50
C ARG A 5 -13.41 36.75 -19.53
N ILE A 6 -14.38 35.90 -19.83
CA ILE A 6 -14.69 34.71 -19.03
C ILE A 6 -13.54 33.70 -19.07
N GLN A 7 -12.99 33.42 -20.26
CA GLN A 7 -11.81 32.56 -20.39
C GLN A 7 -10.62 33.10 -19.58
N TYR A 8 -10.40 34.41 -19.60
CA TYR A 8 -9.37 35.04 -18.78
C TYR A 8 -9.61 34.84 -17.28
N LEU A 9 -10.84 35.07 -16.79
CA LEU A 9 -11.18 34.90 -15.37
C LEU A 9 -11.02 33.43 -14.91
N VAL A 10 -11.39 32.46 -15.76
CA VAL A 10 -11.19 31.02 -15.49
C VAL A 10 -9.72 30.65 -15.47
N GLN A 11 -8.91 31.21 -16.37
CA GLN A 11 -7.46 30.98 -16.39
C GLN A 11 -6.76 31.59 -15.18
N GLN A 12 -7.16 32.80 -14.74
CA GLN A 12 -6.60 33.39 -13.52
C GLN A 12 -7.06 32.65 -12.26
N TYR A 13 -8.26 32.06 -12.29
CA TYR A 13 -8.76 31.18 -11.22
C TYR A 13 -7.90 29.94 -11.05
N THR A 14 -7.59 29.23 -12.14
CA THR A 14 -6.73 28.02 -12.08
C THR A 14 -5.31 28.33 -11.64
N LEU A 15 -4.82 29.55 -11.90
CA LEU A 15 -3.51 30.03 -11.47
C LEU A 15 -3.50 30.65 -10.06
N GLN A 16 -4.63 30.65 -9.32
CA GLN A 16 -4.79 31.28 -8.00
C GLN A 16 -4.37 32.76 -7.94
N ALA A 17 -4.50 33.49 -9.05
CA ALA A 17 -3.98 34.85 -9.19
C ALA A 17 -5.09 35.91 -9.33
N LEU A 18 -6.35 35.57 -9.00
CA LEU A 18 -7.48 36.49 -9.08
C LEU A 18 -7.38 37.64 -8.08
N SER A 19 -7.60 38.87 -8.55
CA SER A 19 -7.79 40.02 -7.67
C SER A 19 -9.18 40.01 -7.00
N PRO A 20 -9.37 40.68 -5.86
CA PRO A 20 -10.65 40.72 -5.16
C PRO A 20 -11.81 41.25 -6.03
N ALA A 21 -11.54 42.22 -6.90
CA ALA A 21 -12.54 42.77 -7.83
C ALA A 21 -12.94 41.76 -8.91
N GLU A 22 -12.00 40.94 -9.38
CA GLU A 22 -12.26 39.90 -10.38
C GLU A 22 -12.96 38.67 -9.77
N GLN A 23 -12.75 38.43 -8.48
CA GLN A 23 -13.46 37.41 -7.73
C GLN A 23 -14.94 37.77 -7.58
N GLU A 24 -15.27 39.03 -7.27
CA GLU A 24 -16.66 39.52 -7.27
C GLU A 24 -17.28 39.48 -8.68
N GLU A 25 -16.52 39.83 -9.72
CA GLU A 25 -16.96 39.74 -11.12
C GLU A 25 -17.34 38.29 -11.47
N LEU A 26 -16.49 37.32 -11.15
CA LEU A 26 -16.75 35.90 -11.39
C LEU A 26 -17.98 35.38 -10.62
N LEU A 27 -18.10 35.75 -9.33
CA LEU A 27 -19.25 35.37 -8.50
C LEU A 27 -20.56 35.98 -9.00
N SER A 28 -20.52 37.22 -9.50
CA SER A 28 -21.70 37.88 -10.08
C SER A 28 -22.19 37.18 -11.35
N LEU A 29 -21.28 36.65 -12.17
CA LEU A 29 -21.60 35.89 -13.39
C LEU A 29 -22.18 34.51 -13.07
N LEU A 30 -21.69 33.85 -12.01
CA LEU A 30 -22.19 32.56 -11.55
C LEU A 30 -23.62 32.62 -10.99
N ASN A 31 -24.03 33.77 -10.46
CA ASN A 31 -25.34 33.95 -9.81
C ASN A 31 -26.45 34.46 -10.75
N GLN A 32 -26.19 34.65 -12.05
CA GLN A 32 -27.22 35.04 -13.02
C GLN A 32 -27.89 33.81 -13.64
N PRO A 33 -29.19 33.56 -13.40
CA PRO A 33 -29.88 32.38 -13.93
C PRO A 33 -30.15 32.51 -15.44
N GLY A 34 -29.86 31.45 -16.19
CA GLY A 34 -30.32 31.28 -17.58
C GLY A 34 -29.36 31.76 -18.67
N ASN A 35 -28.06 31.91 -18.38
CA ASN A 35 -27.08 32.31 -19.39
C ASN A 35 -26.33 31.08 -19.93
N GLU A 36 -26.27 30.89 -21.25
CA GLU A 36 -25.51 29.80 -21.92
C GLU A 36 -24.03 29.75 -21.48
N LEU A 37 -23.52 30.86 -20.96
CA LEU A 37 -22.17 31.00 -20.43
C LEU A 37 -21.93 30.26 -19.11
N GLN A 38 -22.99 29.89 -18.37
CA GLN A 38 -22.89 29.14 -17.13
C GLN A 38 -22.56 27.67 -17.39
N GLU A 39 -23.10 27.07 -18.46
CA GLU A 39 -22.78 25.70 -18.86
C GLU A 39 -21.32 25.58 -19.32
N ILE A 40 -20.83 26.54 -20.12
CA ILE A 40 -19.43 26.57 -20.57
C ILE A 40 -18.48 26.76 -19.38
N LEU A 41 -18.84 27.62 -18.42
CA LEU A 41 -18.06 27.85 -17.22
C LEU A 41 -17.98 26.61 -16.31
N LEU A 42 -19.09 25.89 -16.15
CA LEU A 42 -19.16 24.65 -15.38
C LEU A 42 -18.33 23.54 -16.03
N GLU A 43 -18.41 23.36 -17.35
CA GLU A 43 -17.62 22.37 -18.10
C GLU A 43 -16.11 22.64 -17.97
N GLN A 44 -15.68 23.91 -18.03
CA GLN A 44 -14.27 24.26 -17.89
C GLN A 44 -13.74 24.17 -16.45
N LEU A 45 -14.59 24.39 -15.44
CA LEU A 45 -14.21 24.20 -14.03
C LEU A 45 -14.14 22.72 -13.66
N GLU A 46 -15.02 21.87 -14.18
CA GLU A 46 -14.95 20.41 -14.01
C GLU A 46 -13.67 19.83 -14.62
N THR A 47 -13.24 20.35 -15.77
CA THR A 47 -11.99 19.91 -16.42
C THR A 47 -10.74 20.34 -15.63
N ALA A 48 -10.83 21.38 -14.81
CA ALA A 48 -9.69 21.99 -14.10
C ALA A 48 -9.57 21.60 -12.61
N ALA A 49 -10.58 20.98 -12.00
CA ALA A 49 -10.61 20.70 -10.56
C ALA A 49 -10.18 19.26 -10.23
N THR A 50 -8.89 19.05 -9.95
CA THR A 50 -8.37 17.77 -9.43
C THR A 50 -8.28 17.69 -7.90
N GLN A 51 -8.90 18.61 -7.15
CA GLN A 51 -9.01 18.52 -5.68
C GLN A 51 -10.32 19.10 -5.12
N PRO A 52 -10.86 18.56 -4.00
CA PRO A 52 -12.11 19.03 -3.40
C PRO A 52 -11.93 20.40 -2.75
N ILE A 53 -12.76 21.37 -3.15
CA ILE A 53 -12.71 22.75 -2.64
C ILE A 53 -13.73 22.91 -1.51
N ALA A 54 -13.29 23.45 -0.37
CA ALA A 54 -14.17 23.89 0.71
C ALA A 54 -14.79 25.25 0.33
N LEU A 55 -16.08 25.26 -0.01
CA LEU A 55 -16.86 26.47 -0.21
C LEU A 55 -17.42 26.99 1.14
N PRO A 56 -17.54 28.31 1.34
CA PRO A 56 -18.23 28.88 2.50
C PRO A 56 -19.69 28.38 2.59
N GLU A 57 -20.14 28.03 3.79
CA GLU A 57 -21.42 27.37 4.07
C GLU A 57 -22.67 28.11 3.51
N ALA A 58 -22.56 29.42 3.29
CA ALA A 58 -23.62 30.22 2.68
C ALA A 58 -23.80 29.98 1.17
N ALA A 59 -22.70 29.67 0.46
CA ALA A 59 -22.72 29.42 -0.98
C ALA A 59 -23.26 28.02 -1.32
N THR A 60 -22.97 27.03 -0.49
CA THR A 60 -23.47 25.66 -0.65
C THR A 60 -24.99 25.56 -0.45
N LEU A 61 -25.55 26.34 0.49
CA LEU A 61 -27.00 26.40 0.71
C LEU A 61 -27.78 27.07 -0.42
N ALA A 62 -27.19 28.07 -1.09
CA ALA A 62 -27.79 28.71 -2.26
C ALA A 62 -27.81 27.77 -3.48
N LEU A 63 -26.69 27.05 -3.71
CA LEU A 63 -26.56 26.09 -4.79
C LEU A 63 -27.47 24.86 -4.61
N PHE A 64 -27.64 24.39 -3.36
CA PHE A 64 -28.52 23.26 -3.07
C PHE A 64 -30.00 23.59 -3.31
N ARG A 65 -30.44 24.84 -3.05
CA ARG A 65 -31.82 25.29 -3.26
C ARG A 65 -32.18 25.48 -4.74
N SER A 66 -31.22 25.74 -5.62
CA SER A 66 -31.49 25.83 -7.07
C SER A 66 -31.58 24.46 -7.74
N ILE A 67 -30.91 23.44 -7.19
CA ILE A 67 -30.94 22.06 -7.70
C ILE A 67 -32.18 21.31 -7.22
N VAL A 68 -32.51 21.43 -5.93
CA VAL A 68 -33.67 20.74 -5.35
C VAL A 68 -34.82 21.75 -5.31
N GLY A 69 -35.52 21.89 -6.43
CA GLY A 69 -36.69 22.77 -6.56
C GLY A 69 -37.77 22.47 -5.51
N VAL A 70 -37.65 23.08 -4.34
CA VAL A 70 -38.57 22.97 -3.21
C VAL A 70 -39.02 24.37 -2.86
N ASP A 71 -40.10 24.79 -3.50
CA ASP A 71 -40.91 25.91 -3.02
C ASP A 71 -41.95 25.38 -2.03
N LYS A 72 -41.76 25.71 -0.76
CA LYS A 72 -42.84 25.71 0.23
C LYS A 72 -43.64 26.98 0.04
N THR A 73 -44.80 26.86 -0.61
CA THR A 73 -46.13 27.31 -0.15
C THR A 73 -47.08 27.27 -1.33
N GLY A 74 -48.13 26.45 -1.22
CA GLY A 74 -49.06 26.21 -2.31
C GLY A 74 -49.98 27.39 -2.61
N THR A 75 -50.38 27.46 -3.88
CA THR A 75 -51.76 27.75 -4.35
C THR A 75 -51.84 27.38 -5.82
N LEU A 76 -52.86 26.60 -6.19
CA LEU A 76 -53.23 26.25 -7.55
C LEU A 76 -53.88 27.46 -8.25
N THR A 77 -53.40 27.82 -9.43
CA THR A 77 -54.18 28.63 -10.38
C THR A 77 -54.06 28.05 -11.79
N GLU A 78 -55.22 27.67 -12.34
CA GLU A 78 -55.42 27.15 -13.69
C GLU A 78 -55.42 28.25 -14.78
N ARG A 79 -54.85 27.88 -15.95
CA ARG A 79 -55.29 28.13 -17.36
C ARG A 79 -55.21 29.57 -17.92
N PRO A 80 -55.01 29.77 -19.26
CA PRO A 80 -55.67 29.02 -20.36
C PRO A 80 -54.80 28.60 -21.58
N PRO A 81 -55.36 27.80 -22.52
CA PRO A 81 -54.63 27.27 -23.68
C PRO A 81 -54.71 28.20 -24.89
N VAL A 82 -53.64 28.26 -25.69
CA VAL A 82 -53.61 28.94 -27.01
C VAL A 82 -53.83 27.92 -28.15
N PRO A 83 -54.67 28.25 -29.16
CA PRO A 83 -55.12 27.29 -30.18
C PRO A 83 -54.11 27.07 -31.32
N LEU A 84 -54.11 25.83 -31.85
CA LEU A 84 -53.42 25.42 -33.07
C LEU A 84 -54.17 25.89 -34.33
N TYR A 85 -53.47 26.58 -35.24
CA TYR A 85 -53.94 26.75 -36.63
C TYR A 85 -53.11 25.89 -37.59
N ARG A 86 -53.76 24.86 -38.12
CA ARG A 86 -53.26 23.91 -39.11
C ARG A 86 -53.74 24.40 -40.49
N ARG A 87 -52.82 24.85 -41.35
CA ARG A 87 -53.13 25.19 -42.74
C ARG A 87 -52.86 23.99 -43.64
N PHE A 88 -53.91 23.45 -44.24
CA PHE A 88 -53.87 22.40 -45.25
C PHE A 88 -53.28 22.94 -46.56
N VAL A 89 -52.31 22.22 -47.14
CA VAL A 89 -51.95 22.33 -48.56
C VAL A 89 -51.88 20.94 -49.19
N SER A 90 -52.94 20.64 -49.93
CA SER A 90 -53.03 19.85 -51.17
C SER A 90 -52.10 18.64 -51.39
N PHE A 91 -52.71 17.46 -51.26
CA PHE A 91 -52.34 16.15 -51.81
C PHE A 91 -52.05 16.19 -53.31
N ARG A 92 -50.78 16.13 -53.73
CA ARG A 92 -50.39 15.59 -55.06
C ARG A 92 -48.89 15.31 -55.24
N ARG A 93 -48.16 14.97 -54.18
CA ARG A 93 -46.74 14.51 -54.26
C ARG A 93 -46.41 13.29 -53.39
N SER A 94 -47.42 12.65 -52.81
CA SER A 94 -47.27 11.62 -51.75
C SER A 94 -46.74 10.26 -52.22
N TRP A 95 -46.60 10.02 -53.52
CA TRP A 95 -46.18 8.71 -54.04
C TRP A 95 -44.66 8.58 -54.19
N ILE A 96 -43.93 9.69 -54.29
CA ILE A 96 -42.45 9.68 -54.38
C ILE A 96 -41.83 9.61 -52.98
N ALA A 97 -42.45 10.26 -51.98
CA ALA A 97 -41.98 10.23 -50.59
C ALA A 97 -42.11 8.83 -49.95
N ALA A 98 -43.14 8.06 -50.28
CA ALA A 98 -43.33 6.71 -49.75
C ALA A 98 -42.26 5.72 -50.24
N ALA A 99 -41.82 5.83 -51.50
CA ALA A 99 -40.78 4.96 -52.06
C ALA A 99 -39.40 5.26 -51.46
N VAL A 100 -39.10 6.55 -51.22
CA VAL A 100 -37.84 6.96 -50.56
C VAL A 100 -37.82 6.55 -49.09
N LEU A 101 -38.94 6.68 -48.37
CA LEU A 101 -39.05 6.20 -46.99
C LEU A 101 -38.96 4.67 -46.88
N LEU A 102 -39.49 3.92 -47.86
CA LEU A 102 -39.34 2.46 -47.92
C LEU A 102 -37.90 2.03 -48.24
N LEU A 103 -37.20 2.75 -49.12
CA LEU A 103 -35.78 2.46 -49.42
C LEU A 103 -34.85 2.85 -48.27
N LEU A 104 -35.10 3.99 -47.61
CA LEU A 104 -34.37 4.39 -46.41
C LEU A 104 -34.70 3.48 -45.22
N GLY A 105 -35.95 3.03 -45.10
CA GLY A 105 -36.40 2.10 -44.06
C GLY A 105 -35.85 0.69 -44.24
N THR A 106 -35.81 0.17 -45.48
CA THR A 106 -35.19 -1.13 -45.75
C THR A 106 -33.67 -1.04 -45.69
N GLY A 107 -33.07 0.05 -46.17
CA GLY A 107 -31.65 0.33 -46.02
C GLY A 107 -31.22 0.44 -44.55
N SER A 108 -31.98 1.16 -43.71
CA SER A 108 -31.71 1.25 -42.28
C SER A 108 -31.94 -0.08 -41.57
N TYR A 109 -33.00 -0.82 -41.91
CA TYR A 109 -33.28 -2.14 -41.36
C TYR A 109 -32.14 -3.13 -41.67
N PHE A 110 -31.63 -3.18 -42.89
CA PHE A 110 -30.49 -4.04 -43.24
C PHE A 110 -29.15 -3.52 -42.70
N TRP A 111 -28.99 -2.22 -42.50
CA TRP A 111 -27.80 -1.64 -41.87
C TRP A 111 -27.76 -1.91 -40.36
N LEU A 112 -28.92 -1.85 -39.68
CA LEU A 112 -29.12 -2.23 -38.29
C LEU A 112 -29.06 -3.76 -38.07
N GLN A 113 -29.34 -4.56 -39.11
CA GLN A 113 -29.20 -6.02 -39.07
C GLN A 113 -27.86 -6.55 -39.56
N ARG A 114 -26.91 -5.68 -39.94
CA ARG A 114 -25.52 -6.14 -39.99
C ARG A 114 -25.17 -6.51 -38.57
N PRO A 115 -24.81 -7.78 -38.26
CA PRO A 115 -24.14 -8.06 -37.01
C PRO A 115 -22.91 -7.19 -37.06
N GLY A 116 -22.94 -6.07 -36.32
CA GLY A 116 -21.74 -5.38 -35.98
C GLY A 116 -20.84 -6.49 -35.47
N ARG A 117 -19.63 -6.60 -36.02
CA ARG A 117 -18.52 -7.02 -35.18
C ARG A 117 -18.41 -5.95 -34.11
N SER A 118 -19.37 -5.93 -33.17
CA SER A 118 -19.07 -5.70 -31.78
C SER A 118 -17.95 -6.69 -31.56
N ALA A 119 -16.71 -6.20 -31.61
CA ALA A 119 -15.70 -6.76 -30.74
C ALA A 119 -16.47 -6.94 -29.44
N ALA A 120 -16.65 -8.20 -29.02
CA ALA A 120 -17.16 -8.47 -27.69
C ALA A 120 -16.42 -7.48 -26.80
N PRO A 121 -17.11 -6.72 -25.91
CA PRO A 121 -16.37 -5.95 -24.94
C PRO A 121 -15.42 -6.97 -24.33
N SER A 122 -14.14 -6.85 -24.65
CA SER A 122 -13.11 -7.49 -23.88
C SER A 122 -13.32 -6.79 -22.56
N THR A 123 -14.10 -7.41 -21.67
CA THR A 123 -13.70 -7.47 -20.29
C THR A 123 -12.31 -8.07 -20.33
N THR A 124 -11.32 -7.24 -20.68
CA THR A 124 -10.04 -7.29 -20.00
C THR A 124 -10.50 -7.28 -18.56
N ALA A 125 -10.49 -8.45 -17.93
CA ALA A 125 -10.52 -8.49 -16.50
C ALA A 125 -9.43 -7.49 -16.12
N THR A 126 -9.82 -6.33 -15.61
CA THR A 126 -8.89 -5.45 -14.91
C THR A 126 -8.37 -6.35 -13.81
N VAL A 127 -7.20 -6.94 -14.05
CA VAL A 127 -6.51 -7.77 -13.07
C VAL A 127 -6.44 -6.86 -11.86
N ALA A 128 -7.19 -7.22 -10.81
CA ALA A 128 -7.25 -6.43 -9.60
C ALA A 128 -5.81 -6.25 -9.12
N ASP A 129 -5.44 -4.99 -8.90
CA ASP A 129 -4.06 -4.68 -8.57
C ASP A 129 -3.63 -5.36 -7.26
N ILE A 130 -2.36 -5.76 -7.19
CA ILE A 130 -1.81 -6.43 -6.02
C ILE A 130 -1.61 -5.37 -4.94
N GLN A 131 -2.43 -5.48 -3.90
CA GLN A 131 -2.39 -4.59 -2.75
C GLN A 131 -1.11 -4.81 -1.93
N PRO A 132 -0.63 -3.77 -1.22
CA PRO A 132 0.50 -3.90 -0.32
C PRO A 132 0.27 -4.94 0.77
N GLY A 133 1.38 -5.37 1.36
CA GLY A 133 1.35 -6.19 2.56
C GLY A 133 0.63 -5.49 3.73
N ARG A 134 0.24 -6.27 4.73
CA ARG A 134 -0.57 -5.81 5.86
C ARG A 134 -0.18 -6.48 7.16
N GLU A 135 -0.69 -6.00 8.28
CA GLU A 135 -0.50 -6.67 9.56
C GLU A 135 -1.09 -8.10 9.56
N GLY A 136 -0.39 -9.01 10.23
CA GLY A 136 -0.89 -10.35 10.53
C GLY A 136 0.22 -11.38 10.75
N ALA A 137 -0.09 -12.41 11.53
CA ALA A 137 0.83 -13.50 11.78
C ALA A 137 0.09 -14.81 12.07
N LEU A 138 0.88 -15.88 12.09
CA LEU A 138 0.49 -17.22 12.49
C LEU A 138 1.30 -17.60 13.73
N LEU A 139 0.60 -17.83 14.83
CA LEU A 139 1.15 -18.34 16.07
C LEU A 139 1.04 -19.86 16.07
N THR A 140 2.17 -20.56 16.11
CA THR A 140 2.24 -22.00 16.35
C THR A 140 2.53 -22.25 17.83
N LEU A 141 1.65 -23.00 18.48
CA LEU A 141 1.74 -23.38 19.88
C LEU A 141 2.63 -24.62 20.07
N ASP A 142 2.91 -24.99 21.31
CA ASP A 142 3.81 -26.10 21.65
C ASP A 142 3.27 -27.47 21.24
N ASP A 143 1.95 -27.61 21.19
CA ASP A 143 1.24 -28.78 20.68
C ASP A 143 1.17 -28.84 19.14
N GLY A 144 1.74 -27.85 18.45
CA GLY A 144 1.73 -27.72 17.00
C GLY A 144 0.44 -27.11 16.43
N SER A 145 -0.54 -26.77 17.27
CA SER A 145 -1.74 -26.06 16.83
C SER A 145 -1.39 -24.66 16.32
N GLN A 146 -2.15 -24.18 15.35
CA GLN A 146 -1.87 -22.92 14.66
C GLN A 146 -3.04 -21.95 14.79
N VAL A 147 -2.72 -20.73 15.19
CA VAL A 147 -3.67 -19.64 15.41
C VAL A 147 -3.33 -18.48 14.48
N ARG A 148 -4.27 -18.13 13.60
CA ARG A 148 -4.16 -16.98 12.73
C ARG A 148 -4.57 -15.72 13.48
N LEU A 149 -3.64 -14.79 13.68
CA LEU A 149 -3.87 -13.57 14.47
C LEU A 149 -4.57 -12.46 13.68
N ASP A 150 -4.62 -12.59 12.35
CA ASP A 150 -5.22 -11.59 11.45
C ASP A 150 -6.75 -11.56 11.44
N SER A 151 -7.39 -12.58 12.03
CA SER A 151 -8.83 -12.80 12.01
C SER A 151 -9.43 -12.87 13.42
N LEU A 152 -8.60 -12.70 14.45
CA LEU A 152 -9.06 -12.73 15.83
C LEU A 152 -9.53 -11.35 16.30
N LYS A 153 -10.60 -11.37 17.08
CA LYS A 153 -10.94 -10.25 17.98
C LYS A 153 -10.10 -10.37 19.23
N ASP A 154 -9.89 -9.24 19.93
CA ASP A 154 -9.15 -9.22 21.20
C ASP A 154 -9.68 -10.28 22.17
N GLY A 155 -8.77 -10.96 22.86
CA GLY A 155 -9.14 -12.06 23.75
C GLY A 155 -8.04 -13.06 24.03
N VAL A 156 -8.35 -13.99 24.93
CA VAL A 156 -7.45 -15.09 25.32
C VAL A 156 -7.39 -16.13 24.19
N ILE A 157 -6.18 -16.44 23.76
CA ILE A 157 -5.89 -17.44 22.73
C ILE A 157 -5.69 -18.82 23.36
N ALA A 158 -4.84 -18.89 24.39
CA ALA A 158 -4.39 -20.15 24.97
C ALA A 158 -3.91 -19.95 26.41
N LEU A 159 -3.85 -21.06 27.15
CA LEU A 159 -3.18 -21.16 28.45
C LEU A 159 -2.08 -22.21 28.32
N GLN A 160 -0.82 -21.79 28.39
CA GLN A 160 0.35 -22.64 28.12
C GLN A 160 1.42 -22.44 29.18
N GLY A 161 1.90 -23.53 29.80
CA GLY A 161 2.98 -23.47 30.81
C GLY A 161 2.66 -22.58 32.02
N GLY A 162 1.38 -22.31 32.29
CA GLY A 162 0.93 -21.38 33.33
C GLY A 162 0.93 -19.89 32.94
N ALA A 163 1.17 -19.57 31.66
CA ALA A 163 1.00 -18.24 31.09
C ALA A 163 -0.27 -18.18 30.23
N THR A 164 -1.03 -17.10 30.35
CA THR A 164 -2.17 -16.77 29.50
C THR A 164 -1.66 -16.01 28.29
N VAL A 165 -1.94 -16.54 27.10
CA VAL A 165 -1.63 -15.89 25.83
C VAL A 165 -2.87 -15.11 25.38
N ARG A 166 -2.75 -13.80 25.19
CA ARG A 166 -3.85 -12.90 24.80
C ARG A 166 -3.45 -12.02 23.61
N VAL A 167 -4.40 -11.73 22.74
CA VAL A 167 -4.28 -10.61 21.79
C VAL A 167 -5.05 -9.41 22.35
N GLU A 168 -4.41 -8.25 22.36
CA GLU A 168 -5.03 -6.96 22.65
C GLU A 168 -4.48 -5.93 21.68
N ASP A 169 -5.35 -5.17 20.99
CA ASP A 169 -4.97 -4.17 19.98
C ASP A 169 -4.05 -4.73 18.87
N GLY A 170 -4.24 -6.00 18.51
CA GLY A 170 -3.41 -6.69 17.51
C GLY A 170 -2.00 -7.05 17.98
N ILE A 171 -1.70 -6.89 19.28
CA ILE A 171 -0.41 -7.26 19.88
C ILE A 171 -0.59 -8.54 20.70
N LEU A 172 0.37 -9.46 20.57
CA LEU A 172 0.41 -10.66 21.42
C LEU A 172 1.04 -10.35 22.79
N HIS A 173 0.34 -10.73 23.85
CA HIS A 173 0.73 -10.56 25.24
C HIS A 173 0.76 -11.89 26.00
N TYR A 174 1.68 -11.98 26.95
CA TYR A 174 1.83 -13.11 27.86
C TYR A 174 1.63 -12.66 29.31
N GLU A 175 0.58 -13.15 29.97
CA GLU A 175 0.24 -12.82 31.35
C GLU A 175 0.38 -14.05 32.26
N GLY A 176 1.22 -13.96 33.30
CA GLY A 176 1.36 -14.99 34.34
C GLY A 176 2.80 -15.41 34.61
N ARG A 177 3.07 -15.85 35.85
CA ARG A 177 4.36 -16.48 36.21
C ARG A 177 4.23 -17.97 35.95
N GLY A 178 4.49 -18.39 34.71
CA GLY A 178 4.55 -19.80 34.33
C GLY A 178 5.57 -20.55 35.20
N LYS A 179 5.09 -21.46 36.06
CA LYS A 179 5.90 -22.09 37.11
C LYS A 179 6.26 -23.54 36.88
N GLU A 180 5.68 -24.24 35.90
CA GLU A 180 5.79 -25.71 35.87
C GLU A 180 6.50 -26.30 34.64
N THR A 181 6.47 -25.66 33.46
CA THR A 181 7.22 -26.12 32.28
C THR A 181 7.51 -24.99 31.29
N MET A 182 8.75 -24.90 30.81
CA MET A 182 9.11 -24.00 29.71
C MET A 182 8.64 -24.64 28.40
N VAL A 183 7.55 -24.11 27.85
CA VAL A 183 7.03 -24.50 26.54
C VAL A 183 7.37 -23.41 25.52
N TYR A 184 7.41 -23.78 24.24
CA TYR A 184 7.87 -22.92 23.17
C TYR A 184 6.76 -22.65 22.16
N ASN A 185 6.72 -21.41 21.67
CA ASN A 185 5.86 -21.00 20.57
C ASN A 185 6.71 -20.50 19.41
N THR A 186 6.12 -20.51 18.22
CA THR A 186 6.70 -19.90 17.02
C THR A 186 5.73 -18.90 16.44
N MET A 187 6.13 -17.63 16.41
CA MET A 187 5.45 -16.59 15.64
C MET A 187 6.01 -16.58 14.23
N SER A 188 5.14 -16.57 13.22
CA SER A 188 5.56 -16.50 11.82
C SER A 188 4.72 -15.49 11.03
N THR A 189 5.38 -14.71 10.19
CA THR A 189 4.77 -13.79 9.25
C THR A 189 4.90 -14.37 7.84
N PRO A 190 3.81 -14.79 7.19
CA PRO A 190 3.85 -15.18 5.78
C PRO A 190 4.33 -14.03 4.88
N LYS A 191 4.56 -14.32 3.59
CA LYS A 191 4.71 -13.26 2.59
C LYS A 191 3.48 -12.34 2.62
N GLY A 192 3.71 -11.05 2.40
CA GLY A 192 2.71 -9.99 2.46
C GLY A 192 2.18 -9.68 3.85
N ARG A 193 2.87 -10.15 4.89
CA ARG A 193 2.50 -9.87 6.28
C ARG A 193 3.64 -9.31 7.09
N GLN A 194 3.35 -8.45 8.04
CA GLN A 194 4.28 -8.07 9.11
C GLN A 194 3.54 -8.14 10.44
N PHE A 195 4.27 -8.18 11.55
CA PHE A 195 3.63 -8.26 12.86
C PHE A 195 4.51 -7.74 13.99
N ARG A 196 3.88 -7.26 15.06
CA ARG A 196 4.55 -6.85 16.30
C ARG A 196 4.11 -7.73 17.46
N LEU A 197 5.05 -8.14 18.30
CA LEU A 197 4.76 -8.90 19.52
C LEU A 197 5.58 -8.42 20.71
N THR A 198 5.06 -8.68 21.92
CA THR A 198 5.77 -8.45 23.18
C THR A 198 6.09 -9.80 23.83
N LEU A 199 7.38 -10.05 24.07
CA LEU A 199 7.86 -11.27 24.73
C LEU A 199 7.57 -11.25 26.24
N PRO A 200 7.63 -12.41 26.93
CA PRO A 200 7.32 -12.51 28.37
C PRO A 200 8.21 -11.66 29.29
N ASP A 201 9.40 -11.25 28.85
CA ASP A 201 10.30 -10.34 29.58
C ASP A 201 10.04 -8.85 29.31
N GLY A 202 9.05 -8.53 28.46
CA GLY A 202 8.74 -7.16 28.02
C GLY A 202 9.54 -6.70 26.78
N THR A 203 10.40 -7.55 26.21
CA THR A 203 11.10 -7.24 24.95
C THR A 203 10.09 -7.11 23.82
N GLN A 204 10.21 -6.04 23.02
CA GLN A 204 9.34 -5.83 21.85
C GLN A 204 10.05 -6.29 20.59
N VAL A 205 9.33 -6.99 19.73
CA VAL A 205 9.86 -7.53 18.47
C VAL A 205 8.90 -7.19 17.34
N TRP A 206 9.46 -6.77 16.21
CA TRP A 206 8.75 -6.62 14.95
C TRP A 206 9.31 -7.65 13.99
N LEU A 207 8.42 -8.36 13.28
CA LEU A 207 8.77 -9.32 12.25
C LEU A 207 8.34 -8.78 10.89
N ASN A 208 9.29 -8.69 9.95
CA ASN A 208 9.00 -8.34 8.57
C ASN A 208 8.39 -9.54 7.83
N SER A 209 7.99 -9.38 6.57
CA SER A 209 7.39 -10.48 5.78
C SER A 209 8.31 -11.67 5.59
N ALA A 210 7.71 -12.87 5.56
CA ALA A 210 8.43 -14.14 5.44
C ALA A 210 9.47 -14.37 6.55
N SER A 211 9.13 -14.01 7.80
CA SER A 211 10.03 -14.14 8.96
C SER A 211 9.42 -15.02 10.04
N SER A 212 10.25 -15.51 10.95
CA SER A 212 9.77 -16.25 12.12
C SER A 212 10.60 -15.99 13.36
N LEU A 213 9.97 -16.12 14.52
CA LEU A 213 10.58 -16.06 15.84
C LEU A 213 10.10 -17.26 16.67
N HIS A 214 11.04 -18.06 17.14
CA HIS A 214 10.82 -19.15 18.08
C HIS A 214 11.28 -18.73 19.48
N TYR A 215 10.41 -18.85 20.48
CA TYR A 215 10.66 -18.30 21.81
C TYR A 215 9.88 -19.07 22.89
N PRO A 216 10.40 -19.09 24.14
CA PRO A 216 9.70 -19.72 25.25
C PRO A 216 8.56 -18.82 25.75
N THR A 217 7.51 -19.42 26.32
CA THR A 217 6.39 -18.69 26.95
C THR A 217 6.77 -18.06 28.30
N SER A 218 7.96 -18.37 28.83
CA SER A 218 8.55 -17.73 30.01
C SER A 218 10.08 -17.90 30.02
N PHE A 219 10.80 -16.91 30.55
CA PHE A 219 12.26 -16.95 30.67
C PHE A 219 12.71 -17.32 32.09
N ASN A 220 12.63 -18.61 32.42
CA ASN A 220 12.90 -19.12 33.77
C ASN A 220 14.37 -19.56 34.00
N GLY A 221 15.22 -19.51 32.97
CA GLY A 221 16.63 -19.95 33.03
C GLY A 221 17.62 -18.84 33.41
N THR A 222 18.91 -19.07 33.14
CA THR A 222 19.98 -18.07 33.33
C THR A 222 20.09 -17.08 32.18
N GLU A 223 19.39 -17.33 31.08
CA GLU A 223 19.41 -16.50 29.87
C GLU A 223 18.02 -16.42 29.23
N ARG A 224 17.84 -15.42 28.38
CA ARG A 224 16.64 -15.21 27.56
C ARG A 224 16.98 -15.55 26.12
N LYS A 225 16.64 -16.76 25.67
CA LYS A 225 17.04 -17.25 24.34
C LYS A 225 15.85 -17.33 23.39
N VAL A 226 16.04 -16.80 22.19
CA VAL A 226 15.10 -16.89 21.06
C VAL A 226 15.85 -17.27 19.79
N SER A 227 15.13 -17.78 18.79
CA SER A 227 15.69 -18.07 17.46
C SER A 227 14.88 -17.36 16.39
N ILE A 228 15.53 -16.84 15.35
CA ILE A 228 14.87 -16.18 14.22
C ILE A 228 15.24 -16.78 12.87
N THR A 229 14.34 -16.56 11.91
CA THR A 229 14.60 -16.58 10.48
C THR A 229 14.00 -15.33 9.83
N GLY A 230 14.53 -14.92 8.67
CA GLY A 230 14.06 -13.73 7.95
C GLY A 230 14.57 -12.43 8.57
N GLU A 231 13.71 -11.42 8.71
CA GLU A 231 14.10 -10.11 9.25
C GLU A 231 13.26 -9.71 10.46
N ALA A 232 13.95 -9.28 11.51
CA ALA A 232 13.36 -8.89 12.78
C ALA A 232 14.08 -7.70 13.40
N TYR A 233 13.29 -6.79 13.95
CA TYR A 233 13.78 -5.67 14.75
C TYR A 233 13.45 -5.91 16.22
N PHE A 234 14.43 -5.68 17.09
CA PHE A 234 14.36 -5.94 18.52
C PHE A 234 14.52 -4.66 19.32
N GLU A 235 13.63 -4.45 20.29
CA GLU A 235 13.82 -3.55 21.42
C GLU A 235 13.88 -4.36 22.71
N VAL A 236 15.11 -4.73 23.12
CA VAL A 236 15.32 -5.69 24.21
C VAL A 236 15.22 -5.01 25.57
N ALA A 237 14.34 -5.56 26.42
CA ALA A 237 14.19 -5.12 27.79
C ALA A 237 15.52 -5.28 28.57
N ARG A 238 15.92 -4.23 29.29
CA ARG A 238 17.21 -4.21 29.98
C ARG A 238 17.19 -5.15 31.19
N ASN A 239 18.04 -6.17 31.17
CA ASN A 239 18.25 -7.07 32.31
C ASN A 239 19.72 -7.55 32.37
N PRO A 240 20.59 -6.88 33.15
CA PRO A 240 22.00 -7.23 33.25
C PRO A 240 22.28 -8.60 33.89
N GLN A 241 21.32 -9.15 34.65
CA GLN A 241 21.48 -10.42 35.35
C GLN A 241 21.10 -11.64 34.50
N GLN A 242 20.42 -11.41 33.36
CA GLN A 242 19.91 -12.46 32.48
C GLN A 242 20.10 -12.01 31.01
N PRO A 243 21.22 -12.37 30.35
CA PRO A 243 21.50 -11.94 28.99
C PRO A 243 20.45 -12.43 28.01
N PHE A 244 20.21 -11.64 26.96
CA PHE A 244 19.32 -11.98 25.85
C PHE A 244 20.14 -12.47 24.67
N ARG A 245 19.80 -13.65 24.13
CA ARG A 245 20.49 -14.31 23.04
C ARG A 245 19.54 -14.55 21.88
N VAL A 246 19.91 -14.07 20.71
CA VAL A 246 19.20 -14.34 19.45
C VAL A 246 20.04 -15.29 18.61
N ASN A 247 19.54 -16.51 18.43
CA ASN A 247 20.09 -17.44 17.44
C ASN A 247 19.53 -17.11 16.06
N ILE A 248 20.39 -16.97 15.07
CA ILE A 248 20.04 -16.55 13.71
C ILE A 248 20.35 -17.72 12.77
N ASN A 249 19.33 -18.40 12.27
CA ASN A 249 19.44 -19.55 11.35
C ASN A 249 20.43 -20.65 11.78
N ASN A 250 20.75 -20.78 13.08
CA ASN A 250 21.87 -21.60 13.57
C ASN A 250 23.27 -21.24 12.99
N GLN A 251 23.41 -20.07 12.37
CA GLN A 251 24.64 -19.58 11.74
C GLN A 251 25.33 -18.48 12.55
N ALA A 252 24.55 -17.71 13.31
CA ALA A 252 25.07 -16.66 14.19
C ALA A 252 24.30 -16.60 15.51
N GLU A 253 24.93 -16.00 16.51
CA GLU A 253 24.30 -15.65 17.78
C GLU A 253 24.60 -14.19 18.12
N VAL A 254 23.57 -13.44 18.50
CA VAL A 254 23.68 -12.08 19.02
C VAL A 254 23.40 -12.10 20.52
N GLU A 255 24.33 -11.62 21.33
CA GLU A 255 24.21 -11.52 22.78
C GLU A 255 24.13 -10.06 23.22
N VAL A 256 23.11 -9.74 24.02
CA VAL A 256 22.81 -8.37 24.46
C VAL A 256 22.28 -8.33 25.89
N LEU A 257 22.36 -7.17 26.55
CA LEU A 257 21.78 -6.94 27.89
C LEU A 257 20.58 -5.98 27.89
N GLY A 258 20.31 -5.31 26.77
CA GLY A 258 19.26 -4.29 26.61
C GLY A 258 19.68 -3.30 25.53
N THR A 259 19.19 -3.51 24.31
CA THR A 259 19.65 -2.85 23.08
C THR A 259 18.55 -2.78 22.04
N HIS A 260 18.73 -1.88 21.07
CA HIS A 260 17.88 -1.79 19.89
C HIS A 260 18.69 -2.16 18.65
N PHE A 261 18.27 -3.16 17.90
CA PHE A 261 19.00 -3.64 16.73
C PHE A 261 18.08 -4.32 15.72
N ASN A 262 18.48 -4.30 14.45
CA ASN A 262 17.84 -5.04 13.37
C ASN A 262 18.69 -6.27 13.01
N VAL A 263 18.04 -7.36 12.64
CA VAL A 263 18.68 -8.53 12.03
C VAL A 263 17.97 -8.85 10.72
N ASN A 264 18.72 -8.90 9.63
CA ASN A 264 18.28 -9.41 8.34
C ASN A 264 19.05 -10.70 8.02
N ALA A 265 18.33 -11.82 7.98
CA ALA A 265 18.88 -13.16 7.81
C ALA A 265 17.98 -14.01 6.90
N TYR A 266 17.46 -13.43 5.83
CA TYR A 266 16.77 -14.20 4.80
C TYR A 266 17.75 -15.10 4.05
N ASP A 267 17.34 -16.34 3.75
CA ASP A 267 18.18 -17.31 3.02
C ASP A 267 18.44 -16.90 1.56
N ASN A 268 17.59 -16.04 1.00
CA ASN A 268 17.73 -15.52 -0.36
C ASN A 268 18.51 -14.20 -0.44
N GLU A 269 19.10 -13.72 0.67
CA GLU A 269 20.05 -12.61 0.67
C GLU A 269 21.49 -13.13 0.67
N THR A 270 22.43 -12.31 0.18
CA THR A 270 23.84 -12.73 0.04
C THR A 270 24.58 -12.81 1.38
N ILE A 271 24.11 -12.09 2.39
CA ILE A 271 24.72 -12.01 3.72
C ILE A 271 23.65 -12.01 4.81
N ILE A 272 24.06 -12.37 6.03
CA ILE A 272 23.33 -12.05 7.26
C ILE A 272 23.86 -10.72 7.79
N ALA A 273 22.98 -9.76 8.01
CA ALA A 273 23.31 -8.44 8.53
C ALA A 273 22.67 -8.21 9.91
N THR A 274 23.46 -7.70 10.87
CA THR A 274 22.97 -7.24 12.17
C THR A 274 23.39 -5.79 12.38
N THR A 275 22.43 -4.88 12.46
CA THR A 275 22.65 -3.43 12.53
C THR A 275 22.29 -2.91 13.92
N LEU A 276 23.23 -2.25 14.59
CA LEU A 276 23.04 -1.76 15.96
C LEU A 276 22.60 -0.29 15.97
N LEU A 277 21.45 -0.02 16.61
CA LEU A 277 20.94 1.34 16.79
C LEU A 277 21.25 1.93 18.15
N GLN A 278 21.13 1.12 19.22
CA GLN A 278 21.34 1.59 20.59
C GLN A 278 21.92 0.50 21.48
N GLY A 279 22.87 0.89 22.33
CA GLY A 279 23.50 0.04 23.34
C GLY A 279 24.74 -0.66 22.79
N SER A 280 24.95 -1.94 23.11
CA SER A 280 26.07 -2.72 22.61
C SER A 280 25.70 -4.19 22.48
N ILE A 281 26.10 -4.80 21.37
CA ILE A 281 25.80 -6.19 21.06
C ILE A 281 27.09 -6.93 20.72
N ARG A 282 27.16 -8.20 21.08
CA ARG A 282 28.20 -9.12 20.61
C ARG A 282 27.60 -10.06 19.58
N VAL A 283 28.17 -10.08 18.38
CA VAL A 283 27.77 -11.00 17.31
C VAL A 283 28.84 -12.09 17.19
N THR A 284 28.42 -13.35 17.17
CA THR A 284 29.30 -14.51 17.03
C THR A 284 28.83 -15.38 15.88
N GLY A 285 29.68 -15.60 14.88
CA GLY A 285 29.40 -16.49 13.75
C GLY A 285 29.71 -17.96 14.05
N ALA A 286 29.25 -18.86 13.18
CA ALA A 286 29.41 -20.32 13.33
C ALA A 286 30.87 -20.77 13.47
N ASN A 287 31.82 -20.07 12.83
CA ASN A 287 33.26 -20.34 12.94
C ASN A 287 33.89 -19.77 14.24
N ARG A 288 33.06 -19.31 15.19
CA ARG A 288 33.46 -18.63 16.44
C ARG A 288 34.19 -17.30 16.25
N SER A 289 34.22 -16.74 15.04
CA SER A 289 34.58 -15.33 14.89
C SER A 289 33.52 -14.48 15.59
N SER A 290 33.95 -13.45 16.30
CA SER A 290 33.04 -12.58 17.02
C SER A 290 33.48 -11.12 16.92
N ALA A 291 32.49 -10.23 16.96
CA ALA A 291 32.69 -8.80 17.00
C ALA A 291 31.74 -8.18 18.04
N THR A 292 32.16 -7.06 18.63
CA THR A 292 31.27 -6.23 19.46
C THR A 292 30.97 -4.97 18.69
N LEU A 293 29.69 -4.66 18.51
CA LEU A 293 29.25 -3.48 17.81
C LEU A 293 28.96 -2.33 18.77
N GLN A 294 29.15 -1.13 18.26
CA GLN A 294 28.70 0.15 18.78
C GLN A 294 27.53 0.69 17.94
N PRO A 295 26.69 1.60 18.49
CA PRO A 295 25.62 2.22 17.73
C PRO A 295 26.13 2.83 16.41
N GLY A 296 25.41 2.58 15.32
CA GLY A 296 25.82 3.00 13.98
C GLY A 296 26.63 1.95 13.19
N GLN A 297 27.04 0.85 13.83
CA GLN A 297 27.79 -0.23 13.17
C GLN A 297 26.89 -1.39 12.74
N GLN A 298 27.35 -2.15 11.74
CA GLN A 298 26.73 -3.36 11.24
C GLN A 298 27.72 -4.53 11.24
N ALA A 299 27.28 -5.70 11.68
CA ALA A 299 28.00 -6.95 11.48
C ALA A 299 27.43 -7.66 10.24
N GLU A 300 28.30 -8.07 9.34
CA GLU A 300 27.97 -8.87 8.16
C GLU A 300 28.62 -10.24 8.27
N LEU A 301 27.84 -11.27 7.95
CA LEU A 301 28.30 -12.65 7.90
C LEU A 301 27.90 -13.29 6.57
N PRO A 302 28.77 -14.13 5.97
CA PRO A 302 28.37 -14.95 4.83
C PRO A 302 27.26 -15.94 5.21
N GLN A 303 26.43 -16.29 4.23
CA GLN A 303 25.43 -17.35 4.38
C GLN A 303 26.07 -18.73 4.61
N ALA A 304 25.28 -19.68 5.12
CA ALA A 304 25.74 -21.06 5.33
C ALA A 304 26.40 -21.66 4.08
N GLY A 305 27.53 -22.33 4.30
CA GLY A 305 28.30 -22.97 3.24
C GLY A 305 29.28 -22.03 2.52
N GLN A 306 29.21 -20.72 2.75
CA GLN A 306 30.21 -19.78 2.23
C GLN A 306 31.34 -19.56 3.24
N PRO A 307 32.60 -19.50 2.77
CA PRO A 307 33.73 -19.20 3.65
C PRO A 307 33.72 -17.73 4.08
N GLY A 308 34.00 -17.47 5.35
CA GLY A 308 34.27 -16.12 5.85
C GLY A 308 34.06 -16.00 7.36
N SER A 309 34.28 -14.79 7.88
CA SER A 309 34.14 -14.44 9.30
C SER A 309 33.22 -13.23 9.45
N VAL A 310 32.83 -12.92 10.68
CA VAL A 310 32.13 -11.67 10.99
C VAL A 310 32.98 -10.48 10.50
N GLN A 311 32.40 -9.65 9.63
CA GLN A 311 32.95 -8.38 9.20
C GLN A 311 32.16 -7.24 9.86
N VAL A 312 32.85 -6.17 10.24
CA VAL A 312 32.22 -4.99 10.85
C VAL A 312 32.29 -3.83 9.89
N ILE A 313 31.13 -3.22 9.63
CA ILE A 313 30.97 -1.99 8.86
C ILE A 313 30.76 -0.85 9.86
N ASP A 314 31.66 0.13 9.85
CA ASP A 314 31.68 1.22 10.84
C ASP A 314 30.57 2.25 10.66
N GLN A 315 30.17 2.50 9.41
CA GLN A 315 29.12 3.44 9.05
C GLN A 315 28.00 2.69 8.33
N ALA A 316 27.15 2.05 9.13
CA ALA A 316 25.98 1.37 8.61
C ALA A 316 24.91 2.36 8.16
N ASP A 317 24.17 2.00 7.12
CA ASP A 317 22.98 2.72 6.70
C ASP A 317 21.80 2.34 7.61
N ILE A 318 21.67 3.09 8.71
CA ILE A 318 20.61 2.88 9.71
C ILE A 318 19.23 3.15 9.13
N GLU A 319 19.11 4.11 8.22
CA GLU A 319 17.84 4.45 7.57
C GLU A 319 17.37 3.28 6.72
N LYS A 320 18.25 2.70 5.89
CA LYS A 320 17.97 1.48 5.13
C LYS A 320 17.58 0.31 6.03
N ALA A 321 18.32 0.06 7.11
CA ALA A 321 18.02 -1.05 8.03
C ALA A 321 16.65 -0.91 8.73
N MET A 322 16.15 0.32 8.87
CA MET A 322 14.89 0.63 9.56
C MET A 322 13.72 0.92 8.61
N ALA A 323 13.99 1.13 7.32
CA ALA A 323 13.01 1.54 6.33
C ALA A 323 11.76 0.66 6.38
N TRP A 324 11.95 -0.67 6.38
CA TRP A 324 10.83 -1.62 6.36
C TRP A 324 9.90 -1.47 7.56
N LYS A 325 10.45 -1.23 8.77
CA LYS A 325 9.70 -1.03 10.02
C LYS A 325 9.01 0.34 10.04
N ASN A 326 9.61 1.32 9.37
CA ASN A 326 9.06 2.67 9.22
C ASN A 326 8.06 2.77 8.04
N GLY A 327 7.71 1.64 7.41
CA GLY A 327 6.74 1.61 6.32
C GLY A 327 7.30 2.11 4.98
N LEU A 328 8.61 2.01 4.79
CA LEU A 328 9.33 2.46 3.61
C LEU A 328 10.07 1.31 2.92
N PHE A 329 10.15 1.37 1.60
CA PHE A 329 11.20 0.74 0.83
C PHE A 329 12.33 1.75 0.68
N SER A 330 13.54 1.38 1.11
CA SER A 330 14.75 2.15 0.81
C SER A 330 15.48 1.51 -0.35
N PHE A 331 15.70 2.31 -1.39
CA PHE A 331 16.41 1.89 -2.60
C PHE A 331 17.82 2.47 -2.67
N GLU A 332 18.29 3.14 -1.61
CA GLU A 332 19.61 3.77 -1.56
C GLU A 332 20.75 2.76 -1.82
N ASN A 333 21.41 2.91 -2.98
CA ASN A 333 22.50 2.03 -3.42
C ASN A 333 22.14 0.53 -3.45
N VAL A 334 20.88 0.21 -3.76
CA VAL A 334 20.38 -1.16 -3.81
C VAL A 334 20.32 -1.68 -5.24
N SER A 335 20.75 -2.94 -5.44
CA SER A 335 20.63 -3.60 -6.74
C SER A 335 19.17 -3.94 -7.06
N LEU A 336 18.84 -4.01 -8.34
CA LEU A 336 17.50 -4.44 -8.79
C LEU A 336 17.09 -5.78 -8.17
N GLU A 337 18.03 -6.72 -8.02
CA GLU A 337 17.74 -8.03 -7.44
C GLU A 337 17.30 -7.96 -5.97
N GLU A 338 17.99 -7.15 -5.16
CA GLU A 338 17.63 -6.96 -3.75
C GLU A 338 16.26 -6.30 -3.62
N ILE A 339 15.96 -5.33 -4.49
CA ILE A 339 14.64 -4.70 -4.57
C ILE A 339 13.57 -5.74 -4.91
N MET A 340 13.81 -6.55 -5.94
CA MET A 340 12.87 -7.60 -6.33
C MET A 340 12.61 -8.61 -5.21
N ARG A 341 13.62 -9.00 -4.43
CA ARG A 341 13.43 -9.86 -3.26
C ARG A 341 12.58 -9.20 -2.17
N GLN A 342 12.78 -7.90 -1.91
CA GLN A 342 11.92 -7.15 -0.99
C GLN A 342 10.47 -7.09 -1.47
N LEU A 343 10.24 -6.83 -2.77
CA LEU A 343 8.90 -6.83 -3.37
C LEU A 343 8.26 -8.21 -3.32
N GLU A 344 9.03 -9.26 -3.59
CA GLU A 344 8.57 -10.65 -3.52
C GLU A 344 8.00 -10.99 -2.15
N ARG A 345 8.70 -10.56 -1.09
CA ARG A 345 8.28 -10.77 0.29
C ARG A 345 7.06 -9.91 0.65
N TRP A 346 7.02 -8.64 0.25
CA TRP A 346 5.96 -7.71 0.67
C TRP A 346 4.65 -7.82 -0.11
N TYR A 347 4.70 -8.12 -1.39
CA TYR A 347 3.49 -8.23 -2.24
C TYR A 347 3.03 -9.67 -2.45
N ASP A 348 3.75 -10.64 -1.87
CA ASP A 348 3.47 -12.08 -2.03
C ASP A 348 3.37 -12.47 -3.51
N ILE A 349 4.43 -12.13 -4.24
CA ILE A 349 4.63 -12.44 -5.66
C ILE A 349 5.78 -13.44 -5.84
N GLU A 350 5.96 -13.91 -7.06
CA GLU A 350 7.11 -14.65 -7.56
C GLU A 350 7.85 -13.75 -8.55
N VAL A 351 9.16 -13.55 -8.38
CA VAL A 351 9.96 -12.79 -9.37
C VAL A 351 10.80 -13.74 -10.22
N VAL A 352 10.71 -13.59 -11.55
CA VAL A 352 11.48 -14.38 -12.52
C VAL A 352 12.19 -13.45 -13.50
N TYR A 353 13.41 -13.83 -13.87
CA TYR A 353 14.23 -13.09 -14.84
C TYR A 353 14.32 -13.87 -16.16
N GLU A 354 13.94 -13.27 -17.28
CA GLU A 354 13.99 -13.93 -18.60
C GLU A 354 15.40 -13.91 -19.24
N SER A 355 16.31 -13.05 -18.78
CA SER A 355 17.69 -12.96 -19.29
C SER A 355 18.64 -12.30 -18.27
N THR A 356 19.78 -11.78 -18.76
CA THR A 356 20.71 -10.94 -17.98
C THR A 356 19.97 -9.82 -17.26
N ILE A 357 20.22 -9.69 -15.97
CA ILE A 357 19.61 -8.70 -15.10
C ILE A 357 20.24 -7.35 -15.41
N PRO A 358 19.45 -6.29 -15.65
CA PRO A 358 19.99 -4.96 -15.84
C PRO A 358 20.80 -4.53 -14.60
N GLU A 359 22.05 -4.10 -14.81
CA GLU A 359 22.85 -3.48 -13.75
C GLU A 359 22.32 -2.07 -13.49
N ILE A 360 21.23 -2.00 -12.74
CA ILE A 360 20.59 -0.75 -12.34
C ILE A 360 20.73 -0.65 -10.82
N VAL A 361 21.33 0.46 -10.40
CA VAL A 361 21.30 0.92 -9.01
C VAL A 361 20.19 1.95 -8.91
N LEU A 362 19.28 1.71 -7.98
CA LEU A 362 18.17 2.62 -7.72
C LEU A 362 18.56 3.52 -6.53
N THR A 363 17.81 4.61 -6.32
CA THR A 363 18.09 5.58 -5.23
C THR A 363 16.78 6.25 -4.84
N GLY A 364 16.61 6.53 -3.54
CA GLY A 364 15.40 7.14 -2.98
C GLY A 364 14.54 6.18 -2.17
N GLU A 365 13.40 6.69 -1.71
CA GLU A 365 12.49 5.97 -0.82
C GLU A 365 11.06 6.00 -1.38
N ILE A 366 10.32 4.91 -1.18
CA ILE A 366 8.90 4.82 -1.52
C ILE A 366 8.15 4.21 -0.34
N THR A 367 6.95 4.69 -0.04
CA THR A 367 6.12 4.12 1.02
C THR A 367 5.66 2.69 0.65
N ARG A 368 5.50 1.82 1.66
CA ARG A 368 5.09 0.42 1.48
C ARG A 368 3.58 0.23 1.37
N ASP A 369 2.81 1.31 1.50
CA ASP A 369 1.34 1.32 1.51
C ASP A 369 0.71 1.60 0.14
N VAL A 370 1.53 1.64 -0.91
CA VAL A 370 1.04 1.79 -2.30
C VAL A 370 0.79 0.43 -2.96
N PRO A 371 -0.15 0.35 -3.91
CA PRO A 371 -0.30 -0.83 -4.76
C PRO A 371 0.96 -1.15 -5.57
N LEU A 372 1.14 -2.43 -5.91
CA LEU A 372 2.32 -2.88 -6.66
C LEU A 372 2.44 -2.15 -8.01
N SER A 373 1.34 -1.89 -8.70
CA SER A 373 1.37 -1.25 -10.02
C SER A 373 2.02 0.14 -10.01
N ASP A 374 1.84 0.92 -8.94
CA ASP A 374 2.44 2.25 -8.80
C ASP A 374 3.96 2.17 -8.65
N LEU A 375 4.44 1.21 -7.84
CA LEU A 375 5.87 0.96 -7.66
C LEU A 375 6.50 0.45 -8.97
N LEU A 376 5.84 -0.49 -9.64
CA LEU A 376 6.31 -0.99 -10.93
C LEU A 376 6.31 0.11 -12.01
N ALA A 377 5.34 1.02 -12.00
CA ALA A 377 5.33 2.17 -12.90
C ALA A 377 6.53 3.11 -12.66
N ALA A 378 6.95 3.29 -11.40
CA ALA A 378 8.18 4.02 -11.07
C ALA A 378 9.42 3.29 -11.61
N LEU A 379 9.54 1.97 -11.39
CA LEU A 379 10.65 1.17 -11.92
C LEU A 379 10.72 1.19 -13.45
N LYS A 380 9.56 1.20 -14.13
CA LYS A 380 9.49 1.34 -15.60
C LYS A 380 10.10 2.65 -16.09
N LYS A 381 9.83 3.77 -15.40
CA LYS A 381 10.41 5.08 -15.73
C LYS A 381 11.93 5.08 -15.55
N MET A 382 12.46 4.20 -14.70
CA MET A 382 13.89 4.01 -14.46
C MET A 382 14.52 2.97 -15.40
N GLY A 383 13.78 2.46 -16.39
CA GLY A 383 14.30 1.56 -17.43
C GLY A 383 14.05 0.07 -17.18
N VAL A 384 13.40 -0.31 -16.08
CA VAL A 384 13.07 -1.71 -15.81
C VAL A 384 11.86 -2.14 -16.65
N GLN A 385 12.09 -3.00 -17.64
CA GLN A 385 11.00 -3.62 -18.39
C GLN A 385 10.49 -4.84 -17.63
N TYR A 386 9.17 -4.95 -17.51
CA TYR A 386 8.55 -6.07 -16.81
C TYR A 386 7.22 -6.47 -17.43
N ARG A 387 6.79 -7.68 -17.12
CA ARG A 387 5.46 -8.22 -17.39
C ARG A 387 4.93 -8.86 -16.11
N LEU A 388 3.72 -8.50 -15.70
CA LEU A 388 3.04 -9.12 -14.55
C LEU A 388 1.97 -10.08 -15.08
N ASP A 389 2.06 -11.35 -14.68
CA ASP A 389 1.06 -12.38 -14.97
C ASP A 389 0.55 -12.95 -13.64
N ASN A 390 -0.68 -12.58 -13.26
CA ASN A 390 -1.21 -12.78 -11.91
C ASN A 390 -0.24 -12.27 -10.84
N ARG A 391 0.38 -13.17 -10.08
CA ARG A 391 1.37 -12.88 -9.03
C ARG A 391 2.79 -13.22 -9.43
N LYS A 392 3.04 -13.44 -10.72
CA LYS A 392 4.37 -13.70 -11.26
C LYS A 392 4.86 -12.46 -11.99
N LEU A 393 5.83 -11.77 -11.40
CA LEU A 393 6.51 -10.63 -11.97
C LEU A 393 7.71 -11.12 -12.78
N ILE A 394 7.71 -10.81 -14.06
CA ILE A 394 8.74 -11.26 -14.99
C ILE A 394 9.54 -10.04 -15.43
N ILE A 395 10.82 -10.02 -15.11
CA ILE A 395 11.76 -8.97 -15.50
C ILE A 395 12.32 -9.31 -16.89
N LEU A 396 12.13 -8.38 -17.82
CA LEU A 396 12.49 -8.53 -19.22
C LEU A 396 13.87 -7.91 -19.50
N PRO A 397 14.58 -8.38 -20.54
CA PRO A 397 15.78 -7.69 -21.03
C PRO A 397 15.48 -6.23 -21.38
N SER A 398 16.49 -5.38 -21.13
CA SER A 398 16.49 -3.97 -21.53
C SER A 398 16.61 -3.76 -23.03
#